data_AF-A0A9P8NYB5-F1
#
_entry.id   AF-A0A9P8NYB5-F1
#
_cell.length_a   1.000
_cell.length_b   1.000
_cell.length_c   1.000
_cell.angle_alpha   90.00
_cell.angle_beta   90.00
_cell.angle_gamma   90.00
#
_symmetry.space_group_name_H-M   'P 1'
#
loop_
_entity.id
_entity.type
_entity.pdbx_description
1 polymer ?
#
loop_
_entity_poly.entity_id
_entity_poly.type
_entity_poly.pdbx_seq_one_letter_code
_entity_poly.pdbx_strand_id
1 'polypeptide(L)'
;MTRPLVFLALVLLLPLVYQHAVGYLNAWRVPLSTLRHYVEHPLDDVVIKIPIYYESNDLKLLDVAEAVSIQIAGRLREHEAVVPDVQFEVREWNNETDGLVVKLVLGDGNGIYVDPIEGYAVLFYNLETVDANDVPYFATQLIVDHCYNDELRDYAIDSFVQLIDNRTGKHTFLHSSQYEPKRSDHVTFVLVMMSPDLRWEAEQAANEYMRPFLDNISNYTLEFVTVNESSVQDHHFVDERFPEELSSLPNLADFYESHTNTSSTVYLVYYPFELAEQKIQKMTVDGHGVYSTHENTFLSIKTWGSIYFAHTSLFNTTVPAPELQDCMWCFSETVLDTFEFPNDNMTPLLRNQMFQRTTAMKNLVLFAYSLAKVVTHIESHRLETDLASAILDAFALRQQVKAALESKQYSLALELSRRLLSLIEHQTQNL
;
A
#
# COMPACT_ATOMS: atom_id res chain seq x y z
N MET A 1 5.26 -75.37 4.25
CA MET A 1 4.55 -74.44 3.33
C MET A 1 4.25 -73.06 3.93
N THR A 2 4.72 -72.71 5.14
CA THR A 2 4.35 -71.45 5.82
C THR A 2 5.28 -70.25 5.54
N ARG A 3 6.54 -70.49 5.19
CA ARG A 3 7.53 -69.43 4.91
C ARG A 3 7.19 -68.48 3.74
N PRO A 4 6.69 -68.94 2.57
CA PRO A 4 6.37 -68.03 1.47
C PRO A 4 5.14 -67.15 1.77
N LEU A 5 4.19 -67.66 2.56
CA LEU A 5 2.99 -66.94 2.99
C LEU A 5 3.32 -65.82 3.98
N VAL A 6 4.25 -66.06 4.90
CA VAL A 6 4.75 -65.03 5.83
C VAL A 6 5.53 -63.95 5.09
N PHE A 7 6.37 -64.32 4.11
CA PHE A 7 7.11 -63.34 3.31
C PHE A 7 6.17 -62.47 2.46
N LEU A 8 5.16 -63.08 1.81
CA LEU A 8 4.14 -62.36 1.06
C LEU A 8 3.32 -61.41 1.95
N ALA A 9 2.91 -61.88 3.14
CA ALA A 9 2.20 -61.04 4.12
C ALA A 9 3.07 -59.87 4.60
N LEU A 10 4.37 -60.09 4.84
CA LEU A 10 5.31 -59.03 5.21
C LEU A 10 5.46 -57.99 4.10
N VAL A 11 5.62 -58.43 2.84
CA VAL A 11 5.75 -57.53 1.68
C VAL A 11 4.47 -56.72 1.44
N LEU A 12 3.29 -57.27 1.72
CA LEU A 12 2.02 -56.56 1.58
C LEU A 12 1.72 -55.63 2.76
N LEU A 13 2.15 -55.98 3.98
CA LEU A 13 1.87 -55.19 5.18
C LEU A 13 2.91 -54.10 5.44
N LEU A 14 4.17 -54.27 5.02
CA LEU A 14 5.23 -53.27 5.19
C LEU A 14 4.88 -51.90 4.59
N PRO A 15 4.34 -51.80 3.36
CA PRO A 15 3.92 -50.52 2.79
C PRO A 15 2.81 -49.86 3.60
N LEU A 16 1.83 -50.63 4.08
CA LEU A 16 0.74 -50.14 4.93
C LEU A 16 1.26 -49.62 6.27
N VAL A 17 2.12 -50.39 6.94
CA VAL A 17 2.75 -50.00 8.21
C VAL A 17 3.64 -48.78 8.02
N TYR A 18 4.41 -48.72 6.93
CA TYR A 18 5.22 -47.57 6.57
C TYR A 18 4.36 -46.32 6.33
N GLN A 19 3.28 -46.42 5.56
CA GLN A 19 2.35 -45.31 5.34
C GLN A 19 1.69 -44.83 6.64
N HIS A 20 1.31 -45.76 7.53
CA HIS A 20 0.78 -45.43 8.86
C HIS A 20 1.83 -44.75 9.74
N ALA A 21 3.06 -45.25 9.76
CA ALA A 21 4.15 -44.68 10.54
C ALA A 21 4.54 -43.29 10.04
N VAL A 22 4.63 -43.09 8.72
CA VAL A 22 4.91 -41.79 8.09
C VAL A 22 3.80 -40.80 8.41
N GLY A 23 2.53 -41.18 8.23
CA GLY A 23 1.40 -40.31 8.58
C GLY A 23 1.39 -39.92 10.07
N TYR A 24 1.72 -40.85 10.97
CA TYR A 24 1.82 -40.59 12.40
C TYR A 24 3.00 -39.65 12.74
N LEU A 25 4.17 -39.87 12.15
CA LEU A 25 5.34 -39.01 12.33
C LEU A 25 5.11 -37.60 11.78
N ASN A 26 4.40 -37.48 10.64
CA ASN A 26 4.03 -36.18 10.07
C ASN A 26 3.02 -35.46 10.95
N ALA A 27 2.00 -36.15 11.46
CA ALA A 27 1.02 -35.58 12.38
C ALA A 27 1.65 -35.11 13.71
N TRP A 28 2.74 -35.74 14.13
CA TRP A 28 3.52 -35.27 15.29
C TRP A 28 4.31 -33.98 14.99
N ARG A 29 4.82 -33.83 13.76
CA ARG A 29 5.54 -32.63 13.31
C ARG A 29 4.65 -31.43 13.09
N VAL A 30 3.38 -31.65 12.73
CA VAL A 30 2.40 -30.60 12.45
C VAL A 30 1.16 -30.83 13.33
N PRO A 31 1.20 -30.38 14.61
CA PRO A 31 0.08 -30.60 15.53
C PRO A 31 -1.16 -29.84 15.06
N LEU A 32 -2.27 -30.55 14.89
CA LEU A 32 -3.54 -29.97 14.44
C LEU A 32 -4.05 -28.85 15.36
N SER A 33 -3.79 -28.95 16.67
CA SER A 33 -4.12 -27.89 17.64
C SER A 33 -3.38 -26.59 17.34
N THR A 34 -2.11 -26.67 16.94
CA THR A 34 -1.31 -25.51 16.56
C THR A 34 -1.86 -24.88 15.29
N LEU A 35 -2.21 -25.69 14.28
CA LEU A 35 -2.81 -25.17 13.05
C LEU A 35 -4.13 -24.45 13.33
N ARG A 36 -5.00 -25.04 14.16
CA ARG A 36 -6.28 -24.42 14.56
C ARG A 36 -6.07 -23.10 15.29
N HIS A 37 -5.09 -23.02 16.18
CA HIS A 37 -4.77 -21.76 16.87
C HIS A 37 -4.49 -20.64 15.85
N TYR A 38 -3.66 -20.88 14.83
CA TYR A 38 -3.38 -19.85 13.81
C TYR A 38 -4.54 -19.56 12.84
N VAL A 39 -5.53 -20.46 12.75
CA VAL A 39 -6.78 -20.21 12.00
C VAL A 39 -7.72 -19.30 12.79
N GLU A 40 -7.81 -19.52 14.10
CA GLU A 40 -8.69 -18.79 15.03
C GLU A 40 -8.05 -17.47 15.51
N HIS A 41 -6.72 -17.40 15.51
CA HIS A 41 -5.93 -16.27 16.02
C HIS A 41 -4.86 -15.87 14.99
N PRO A 42 -5.26 -15.33 13.83
CA PRO A 42 -4.35 -15.10 12.72
C PRO A 42 -3.27 -14.05 13.01
N LEU A 43 -3.55 -13.11 13.93
CA LEU A 43 -2.74 -11.91 14.16
C LEU A 43 -2.29 -11.69 15.62
N ASP A 44 -2.73 -12.53 16.57
CA ASP A 44 -2.45 -12.36 18.02
C ASP A 44 -0.95 -12.29 18.36
N ASP A 45 -0.09 -12.88 17.53
CA ASP A 45 1.36 -12.90 17.70
C ASP A 45 2.10 -11.94 16.75
N VAL A 46 1.38 -11.11 16.00
CA VAL A 46 1.93 -10.17 15.01
C VAL A 46 2.10 -8.81 15.66
N VAL A 47 3.36 -8.35 15.69
CA VAL A 47 3.73 -7.01 16.14
C VAL A 47 4.14 -6.17 14.94
N ILE A 48 3.55 -4.99 14.81
CA ILE A 48 3.88 -4.02 13.75
C ILE A 48 4.50 -2.80 14.42
N LYS A 49 5.77 -2.51 14.12
CA LYS A 49 6.47 -1.35 14.66
C LYS A 49 6.49 -0.22 13.66
N ILE A 50 6.11 0.99 14.07
CA ILE A 50 6.05 2.18 13.22
C ILE A 50 6.95 3.26 13.83
N PRO A 51 8.04 3.69 13.16
CA PRO A 51 8.90 4.77 13.65
C PRO A 51 8.19 6.13 13.53
N ILE A 52 8.20 6.90 14.62
CA ILE A 52 7.79 8.31 14.63
C ILE A 52 8.92 9.11 15.27
N TYR A 53 9.34 10.18 14.62
CA TYR A 53 10.37 11.08 15.12
C TYR A 53 9.72 12.36 15.61
N TYR A 54 10.20 12.93 16.71
CA TYR A 54 9.81 14.27 17.14
C TYR A 54 10.99 15.23 17.06
N GLU A 55 10.71 16.45 16.64
CA GLU A 55 11.66 17.57 16.63
C GLU A 55 11.05 18.73 17.43
N SER A 56 11.77 19.28 18.40
CA SER A 56 11.33 20.46 19.15
C SER A 56 12.49 21.44 19.30
N ASN A 57 12.42 22.55 18.59
CA ASN A 57 13.49 23.55 18.58
C ASN A 57 13.31 24.63 19.66
N ASP A 58 12.07 24.87 20.10
CA ASP A 58 11.74 25.96 21.02
C ASP A 58 11.88 25.56 22.50
N LEU A 59 11.45 24.35 22.84
CA LEU A 59 11.46 23.82 24.21
C LEU A 59 11.94 22.37 24.22
N LYS A 60 12.81 22.03 25.17
CA LYS A 60 13.24 20.63 25.35
C LYS A 60 12.20 19.87 26.17
N LEU A 61 11.35 19.12 25.49
CA LEU A 61 10.35 18.25 26.11
C LEU A 61 10.95 16.86 26.33
N LEU A 62 11.36 16.55 27.57
CA LEU A 62 12.20 15.38 27.87
C LEU A 62 11.45 14.04 27.83
N ASP A 63 10.16 14.06 28.12
CA ASP A 63 9.31 12.88 28.31
C ASP A 63 8.18 12.79 27.26
N VAL A 64 8.12 13.73 26.31
CA VAL A 64 7.05 13.77 25.30
C VAL A 64 6.98 12.48 24.49
N ALA A 65 8.13 11.89 24.15
CA ALA A 65 8.18 10.66 23.38
C ALA A 65 7.49 9.50 24.12
N GLU A 66 7.86 9.31 25.39
CA GLU A 66 7.32 8.25 26.24
C GLU A 66 5.84 8.50 26.52
N ALA A 67 5.47 9.74 26.84
CA ALA A 67 4.08 10.11 27.09
C ALA A 67 3.19 9.88 25.87
N VAL A 68 3.64 10.26 24.67
CA VAL A 68 2.91 10.02 23.41
C VAL A 68 2.80 8.53 23.13
N SER A 69 3.88 7.75 23.24
CA SER A 69 3.82 6.29 23.06
C SER A 69 2.85 5.61 24.02
N ILE A 70 2.81 6.02 25.30
CA ILE A 70 1.87 5.48 26.29
C ILE A 70 0.42 5.84 25.93
N GLN A 71 0.18 7.09 25.52
CA GLN A 71 -1.16 7.55 25.15
C GLN A 71 -1.68 6.88 23.88
N ILE A 72 -0.84 6.73 22.86
CA ILE A 72 -1.18 5.95 21.66
C ILE A 72 -1.53 4.51 22.04
N ALA A 73 -0.71 3.83 22.85
CA ALA A 73 -0.98 2.47 23.28
C ALA A 73 -2.26 2.33 24.13
N GLY A 74 -2.60 3.35 24.92
CA GLY A 74 -3.89 3.43 25.62
C GLY A 74 -5.06 3.55 24.62
N ARG A 75 -4.95 4.49 23.68
CA ARG A 75 -5.98 4.76 22.68
C ARG A 75 -6.26 3.57 21.75
N LEU A 76 -5.21 2.92 21.24
CA LEU A 76 -5.34 1.74 20.38
C LEU A 76 -6.04 0.57 21.06
N ARG A 77 -5.85 0.40 22.38
CA ARG A 77 -6.50 -0.67 23.16
C ARG A 77 -7.93 -0.35 23.55
N GLU A 78 -8.21 0.89 23.91
CA GLU A 78 -9.50 1.27 24.49
C GLU A 78 -10.53 1.77 23.46
N HIS A 79 -10.07 2.44 22.39
CA HIS A 79 -10.95 3.16 21.46
C HIS A 79 -10.94 2.52 20.07
N GLU A 80 -9.76 2.25 19.51
CA GLU A 80 -9.65 1.71 18.14
C GLU A 80 -9.79 0.19 18.09
N ALA A 81 -9.50 -0.49 19.20
CA ALA A 81 -9.55 -1.95 19.34
C ALA A 81 -8.88 -2.68 18.16
N VAL A 82 -7.64 -2.32 17.85
CA VAL A 82 -6.87 -2.93 16.77
C VAL A 82 -6.51 -4.39 17.08
N VAL A 83 -6.52 -5.24 16.05
CA VAL A 83 -6.26 -6.68 16.18
C VAL A 83 -4.76 -7.02 16.31
N PRO A 84 -3.86 -6.58 15.39
CA PRO A 84 -2.43 -6.76 15.60
C PRO A 84 -1.89 -5.84 16.70
N ASP A 85 -0.77 -6.21 17.32
CA ASP A 85 -0.06 -5.34 18.28
C ASP A 85 0.72 -4.25 17.52
N VAL A 86 0.10 -3.08 17.35
CA VAL A 86 0.71 -1.92 16.68
C VAL A 86 1.45 -1.05 17.70
N GLN A 87 2.76 -0.91 17.50
CA GLN A 87 3.66 -0.18 18.39
C GLN A 87 4.27 1.02 17.66
N PHE A 88 3.86 2.23 18.04
CA PHE A 88 4.47 3.47 17.58
C PHE A 88 5.73 3.75 18.42
N GLU A 89 6.89 3.56 17.80
CA GLU A 89 8.20 3.81 18.41
C GLU A 89 8.56 5.30 18.26
N VAL A 90 8.11 6.11 19.22
CA VAL A 90 8.32 7.56 19.23
C VAL A 90 9.71 7.88 19.79
N ARG A 91 10.52 8.65 19.05
CA ARG A 91 11.91 8.97 19.41
C ARG A 91 12.32 10.37 18.97
N GLU A 92 13.37 10.93 19.56
CA GLU A 92 13.91 12.22 19.13
C GLU A 92 14.48 12.10 17.72
N TRP A 93 14.22 13.10 16.88
CA TRP A 93 14.67 13.09 15.50
C TRP A 93 16.21 13.14 15.42
N ASN A 94 16.78 12.21 14.66
CA ASN A 94 18.22 12.03 14.51
C ASN A 94 18.67 12.12 13.04
N ASN A 95 17.94 12.88 12.21
CA ASN A 95 18.08 12.97 10.74
C ASN A 95 17.71 11.68 9.98
N GLU A 96 17.06 10.72 10.62
CA GLU A 96 16.43 9.60 9.92
C GLU A 96 15.17 10.08 9.18
N THR A 97 14.89 9.47 8.02
CA THR A 97 13.78 9.82 7.12
C THR A 97 12.93 8.61 6.77
N ASP A 98 13.02 7.53 7.55
CA ASP A 98 12.29 6.28 7.33
C ASP A 98 10.90 6.25 7.99
N GLY A 99 10.51 7.34 8.67
CA GLY A 99 9.23 7.49 9.36
C GLY A 99 8.75 8.94 9.40
N LEU A 100 7.55 9.15 9.95
CA LEU A 100 6.96 10.48 10.10
C LEU A 100 7.79 11.34 11.07
N VAL A 101 8.09 12.58 10.68
CA VAL A 101 8.66 13.58 11.58
C VAL A 101 7.56 14.51 12.10
N VAL A 102 7.39 14.60 13.41
CA VAL A 102 6.46 15.49 14.09
C VAL A 102 7.24 16.67 14.69
N LYS A 103 7.11 17.83 14.05
CA LYS A 103 7.71 19.08 14.51
C LYS A 103 6.79 19.73 15.55
N LEU A 104 7.32 19.96 16.74
CA LEU A 104 6.65 20.64 17.83
C LEU A 104 7.11 22.10 17.80
N VAL A 105 6.19 23.02 17.51
CA VAL A 105 6.50 24.45 17.33
C VAL A 105 5.71 25.28 18.34
N LEU A 106 6.41 26.14 19.09
CA LEU A 106 5.78 27.10 20.00
C LEU A 106 5.13 28.23 19.18
N GLY A 107 3.82 28.41 19.35
CA GLY A 107 3.04 29.43 18.65
C GLY A 107 2.00 30.12 19.53
N ASP A 108 1.28 31.06 18.94
CA ASP A 108 0.25 31.86 19.62
C ASP A 108 -1.05 31.07 19.88
N GLY A 109 -1.18 29.88 19.30
CA GLY A 109 -2.34 29.01 19.47
C GLY A 109 -2.01 27.55 19.12
N ASN A 110 -2.93 26.67 19.48
CA ASN A 110 -2.81 25.25 19.14
C ASN A 110 -3.29 25.02 17.70
N GLY A 111 -2.56 24.19 16.95
CA GLY A 111 -2.89 23.92 15.55
C GLY A 111 -2.15 22.70 15.02
N ILE A 112 -2.72 22.10 13.98
CA ILE A 112 -2.17 20.94 13.29
C ILE A 112 -1.95 21.32 11.83
N TYR A 113 -0.78 20.99 11.32
CA TYR A 113 -0.46 21.04 9.90
C TYR A 113 0.21 19.72 9.51
N VAL A 114 -0.13 19.17 8.36
CA VAL A 114 0.54 18.00 7.82
C VAL A 114 1.03 18.37 6.44
N ASP A 115 2.33 18.20 6.20
CA ASP A 115 2.95 18.47 4.93
C ASP A 115 2.98 17.18 4.10
N PRO A 116 2.09 17.04 3.11
CA PRO A 116 2.03 15.82 2.31
C PRO A 116 3.25 15.70 1.39
N ILE A 117 4.05 16.75 1.17
CA ILE A 117 5.19 16.77 0.22
C ILE A 117 6.47 16.35 0.92
N GLU A 118 6.81 17.01 2.03
CA GLU A 118 8.05 16.73 2.76
C GLU A 118 7.90 15.58 3.78
N GLY A 119 6.67 15.17 4.11
CA GLY A 119 6.42 14.03 4.99
C GLY A 119 6.66 14.31 6.47
N TYR A 120 6.41 15.56 6.89
CA TYR A 120 6.39 15.94 8.28
C TYR A 120 5.01 16.45 8.69
N ALA A 121 4.71 16.35 9.97
CA ALA A 121 3.57 17.00 10.58
C ALA A 121 4.06 18.05 11.58
N VAL A 122 3.29 19.11 11.78
CA VAL A 122 3.57 20.17 12.75
C VAL A 122 2.44 20.21 13.76
N LEU A 123 2.81 20.15 15.03
CA LEU A 123 1.94 20.51 16.13
C LEU A 123 2.36 21.89 16.64
N PHE A 124 1.54 22.89 16.37
CA PHE A 124 1.63 24.19 17.01
C PHE A 124 1.03 24.06 18.42
N TYR A 125 1.78 24.50 19.43
CA TYR A 125 1.35 24.51 20.82
C TYR A 125 1.72 25.83 21.49
N ASN A 126 1.00 26.21 22.55
CA ASN A 126 1.33 27.38 23.36
C ASN A 126 1.81 26.97 24.77
N LEU A 127 2.28 27.94 25.57
CA LEU A 127 2.76 27.67 26.93
C LEU A 127 1.66 27.15 27.86
N GLU A 128 0.39 27.55 27.65
CA GLU A 128 -0.74 27.04 28.44
C GLU A 128 -0.94 25.53 28.24
N THR A 129 -0.79 25.05 27.01
CA THR A 129 -0.82 23.62 26.65
C THR A 129 0.32 22.85 27.29
N VAL A 130 1.51 23.46 27.41
CA VAL A 130 2.65 22.86 28.13
C VAL A 130 2.35 22.76 29.62
N ASP A 131 1.87 23.85 30.23
CA ASP A 131 1.53 23.89 31.65
C ASP A 131 0.40 22.91 32.01
N ALA A 132 -0.55 22.69 31.10
CA ALA A 132 -1.63 21.73 31.25
C ALA A 132 -1.21 20.26 30.98
N ASN A 133 0.01 20.03 30.47
CA ASN A 133 0.50 18.72 30.02
C ASN A 133 -0.34 18.10 28.87
N ASP A 134 -0.86 18.94 27.99
CA ASP A 134 -1.73 18.54 26.87
C ASP A 134 -0.95 18.26 25.58
N VAL A 135 0.34 18.61 25.49
CA VAL A 135 1.17 18.36 24.30
C VAL A 135 1.17 16.88 23.87
N PRO A 136 1.36 15.90 24.78
CA PRO A 136 1.32 14.49 24.38
C PRO A 136 -0.06 14.06 23.84
N TYR A 137 -1.14 14.67 24.34
CA TYR A 137 -2.51 14.40 23.88
C TYR A 137 -2.71 14.89 22.45
N PHE A 138 -2.34 16.14 22.16
CA PHE A 138 -2.46 16.67 20.81
C PHE A 138 -1.52 15.98 19.81
N ALA A 139 -0.31 15.58 20.24
CA ALA A 139 0.59 14.80 19.40
C ALA A 139 0.03 13.40 19.11
N THR A 140 -0.59 12.75 20.10
CA THR A 140 -1.31 11.49 19.91
C THR A 140 -2.45 11.65 18.91
N GLN A 141 -3.25 12.72 19.04
CA GLN A 141 -4.33 13.03 18.12
C GLN A 141 -3.81 13.26 16.69
N LEU A 142 -2.73 14.02 16.53
CA LEU A 142 -2.07 14.24 15.25
C LEU A 142 -1.69 12.90 14.59
N ILE A 143 -0.97 12.04 15.32
CA ILE A 143 -0.47 10.77 14.79
C ILE A 143 -1.62 9.82 14.47
N VAL A 144 -2.56 9.61 15.39
CA VAL A 144 -3.61 8.60 15.23
C VAL A 144 -4.70 9.07 14.27
N ASP A 145 -5.14 10.32 14.38
CA ASP A 145 -6.37 10.78 13.70
C ASP A 145 -6.09 11.46 12.36
N HIS A 146 -4.93 12.09 12.20
CA HIS A 146 -4.60 12.85 10.99
C HIS A 146 -3.53 12.20 10.13
N CYS A 147 -2.75 11.29 10.69
CA CYS A 147 -1.58 10.74 10.03
C CYS A 147 -1.68 9.25 9.70
N TYR A 148 -2.34 8.45 10.53
CA TYR A 148 -2.42 6.99 10.38
C TYR A 148 -3.85 6.45 10.49
N ASN A 149 -4.86 7.32 10.41
CA ASN A 149 -6.24 6.91 10.69
C ASN A 149 -6.73 5.87 9.68
N ASP A 150 -6.41 6.02 8.39
CA ASP A 150 -6.86 5.05 7.39
C ASP A 150 -6.10 3.71 7.50
N GLU A 151 -4.80 3.73 7.82
CA GLU A 151 -4.07 2.50 8.14
C GLU A 151 -4.66 1.79 9.39
N LEU A 152 -4.99 2.53 10.45
CA LEU A 152 -5.52 1.95 11.68
C LEU A 152 -6.92 1.37 11.49
N ARG A 153 -7.75 1.93 10.59
CA ARG A 153 -9.03 1.34 10.21
C ARG A 153 -8.88 -0.05 9.61
N ASP A 154 -7.85 -0.29 8.79
CA ASP A 154 -7.55 -1.63 8.26
C ASP A 154 -7.17 -2.63 9.39
N TYR A 155 -6.73 -2.15 10.56
CA TYR A 155 -6.39 -2.99 11.71
C TYR A 155 -7.52 -3.16 12.73
N ALA A 156 -8.60 -2.38 12.63
CA ALA A 156 -9.72 -2.43 13.56
C ALA A 156 -10.48 -3.77 13.46
N ILE A 157 -11.03 -4.24 14.58
CA ILE A 157 -11.84 -5.48 14.63
C ILE A 157 -12.96 -5.48 13.57
N ASP A 158 -13.59 -4.34 13.34
CA ASP A 158 -14.70 -4.20 12.39
C ASP A 158 -14.30 -4.42 10.93
N SER A 159 -13.00 -4.37 10.61
CA SER A 159 -12.45 -4.69 9.29
C SER A 159 -12.30 -6.19 9.05
N PHE A 160 -12.60 -7.03 10.05
CA PHE A 160 -12.55 -8.48 9.95
C PHE A 160 -13.94 -9.10 10.02
N VAL A 161 -14.20 -10.02 9.10
CA VAL A 161 -15.42 -10.83 9.07
C VAL A 161 -15.13 -12.20 9.66
N GLN A 162 -15.82 -12.54 10.74
CA GLN A 162 -15.79 -13.88 11.32
C GLN A 162 -16.71 -14.81 10.53
N LEU A 163 -16.15 -15.85 9.92
CA LEU A 163 -16.87 -16.88 9.18
C LEU A 163 -17.06 -18.10 10.06
N ILE A 164 -18.30 -18.45 10.37
CA ILE A 164 -18.65 -19.58 11.25
C ILE A 164 -19.18 -20.74 10.41
N ASP A 165 -18.60 -21.92 10.56
CA ASP A 165 -19.12 -23.15 9.97
C ASP A 165 -20.30 -23.67 10.80
N ASN A 166 -21.49 -23.62 10.21
CA ASN A 166 -22.74 -24.08 10.82
C ASN A 166 -22.72 -25.56 11.27
N ARG A 167 -21.84 -26.40 10.73
CA ARG A 167 -21.76 -27.83 11.08
C ARG A 167 -20.83 -28.10 12.25
N THR A 168 -19.71 -27.40 12.31
CA THR A 168 -18.64 -27.67 13.30
C THR A 168 -18.59 -26.62 14.41
N GLY A 169 -19.24 -25.47 14.24
CA GLY A 169 -19.15 -24.32 15.14
C GLY A 169 -17.77 -23.66 15.13
N LYS A 170 -16.85 -24.12 14.27
CA LYS A 170 -15.52 -23.52 14.12
C LYS A 170 -15.62 -22.22 13.35
N HIS A 171 -14.69 -21.33 13.62
CA HIS A 171 -14.65 -20.04 12.94
C HIS A 171 -13.27 -19.79 12.32
N THR A 172 -13.27 -18.93 11.31
CA THR A 172 -12.08 -18.37 10.69
C THR A 172 -12.33 -16.89 10.43
N PHE A 173 -11.28 -16.14 10.14
CA PHE A 173 -11.36 -14.70 9.90
C PHE A 173 -10.95 -14.39 8.47
N LEU A 174 -11.60 -13.39 7.89
CA LEU A 174 -11.25 -12.81 6.60
C LEU A 174 -11.24 -11.29 6.74
N HIS A 175 -10.34 -10.61 6.04
CA HIS A 175 -10.41 -9.16 5.95
C HIS A 175 -11.55 -8.72 5.01
N SER A 176 -12.25 -7.64 5.33
CA SER A 176 -13.38 -7.09 4.57
C SER A 176 -13.04 -6.79 3.11
N SER A 177 -11.83 -6.30 2.85
CA SER A 177 -11.34 -6.01 1.50
C SER A 177 -11.27 -7.23 0.57
N GLN A 178 -11.40 -8.46 1.08
CA GLN A 178 -11.49 -9.65 0.21
C GLN A 178 -12.85 -9.75 -0.52
N TYR A 179 -13.86 -8.97 -0.11
CA TYR A 179 -15.15 -8.88 -0.78
C TYR A 179 -15.19 -7.77 -1.84
N GLU A 180 -14.18 -6.90 -1.88
CA GLU A 180 -14.06 -5.85 -2.87
C GLU A 180 -13.57 -6.44 -4.20
N PRO A 181 -14.09 -5.96 -5.35
CA PRO A 181 -13.64 -6.44 -6.65
C PRO A 181 -12.16 -6.15 -6.82
N LYS A 182 -11.32 -7.20 -6.77
CA LYS A 182 -9.89 -7.09 -7.06
C LYS A 182 -9.73 -6.54 -8.47
N ARG A 183 -9.15 -5.35 -8.61
CA ARG A 183 -8.63 -4.84 -9.88
C ARG A 183 -7.40 -5.68 -10.26
N SER A 184 -7.63 -6.89 -10.78
CA SER A 184 -6.56 -7.80 -11.21
C SER A 184 -6.03 -7.49 -12.60
N ASP A 185 -6.46 -6.40 -13.21
CA ASP A 185 -6.10 -6.07 -14.57
C ASP A 185 -4.68 -5.51 -14.62
N HIS A 186 -3.93 -5.91 -15.64
CA HIS A 186 -2.66 -5.31 -15.98
C HIS A 186 -2.88 -3.80 -16.23
N VAL A 187 -2.20 -2.94 -15.48
CA VAL A 187 -2.33 -1.49 -15.66
C VAL A 187 -1.15 -0.93 -16.43
N THR A 188 -1.42 -0.22 -17.51
CA THR A 188 -0.39 0.47 -18.30
C THR A 188 -0.38 1.94 -17.91
N PHE A 189 0.74 2.40 -17.35
CA PHE A 189 0.97 3.82 -17.11
C PHE A 189 1.70 4.42 -18.31
N VAL A 190 1.08 5.41 -18.97
CA VAL A 190 1.65 6.04 -20.16
C VAL A 190 2.00 7.49 -19.82
N LEU A 191 3.29 7.79 -19.81
CA LEU A 191 3.82 9.13 -19.58
C LEU A 191 4.02 9.80 -20.93
N VAL A 192 3.36 10.94 -21.14
CA VAL A 192 3.22 11.59 -22.44
C VAL A 192 3.81 13.00 -22.40
N MET A 193 4.74 13.30 -23.31
CA MET A 193 5.21 14.66 -23.59
C MET A 193 4.45 15.23 -24.79
N MET A 194 3.73 16.34 -24.58
CA MET A 194 2.90 16.97 -25.63
C MET A 194 3.64 17.91 -26.57
N SER A 195 4.96 17.99 -26.50
CA SER A 195 5.80 18.78 -27.40
C SER A 195 6.84 17.89 -28.09
N PRO A 196 6.94 17.92 -29.44
CA PRO A 196 8.00 17.21 -30.16
C PRO A 196 9.38 17.86 -29.98
N ASP A 197 9.41 19.15 -29.64
CA ASP A 197 10.63 19.94 -29.51
C ASP A 197 11.27 19.80 -28.13
N LEU A 198 10.50 19.34 -27.15
CA LEU A 198 10.99 19.07 -25.81
C LEU A 198 11.27 17.58 -25.63
N ARG A 199 12.47 17.31 -25.15
CA ARG A 199 12.83 16.02 -24.55
C ARG A 199 12.62 16.12 -23.05
N TRP A 200 12.43 14.97 -22.42
CA TRP A 200 12.34 14.89 -20.98
C TRP A 200 13.00 13.64 -20.47
N GLU A 201 13.56 13.71 -19.28
CA GLU A 201 14.18 12.58 -18.58
C GLU A 201 13.13 11.81 -17.76
N ALA A 202 11.94 11.59 -18.34
CA ALA A 202 10.82 10.95 -17.65
C ALA A 202 11.13 9.53 -17.17
N GLU A 203 11.94 8.77 -17.90
CA GLU A 203 12.36 7.44 -17.45
C GLU A 203 13.19 7.51 -16.18
N GLN A 204 14.11 8.47 -16.08
CA GLN A 204 14.90 8.68 -14.87
C GLN A 204 14.00 9.16 -13.72
N ALA A 205 13.15 10.15 -13.96
CA ALA A 205 12.24 10.70 -12.95
C ALA A 205 11.25 9.65 -12.44
N ALA A 206 10.67 8.82 -13.32
CA ALA A 206 9.78 7.73 -12.91
C ALA A 206 10.52 6.65 -12.11
N ASN A 207 11.76 6.32 -12.48
CA ASN A 207 12.59 5.40 -11.70
C ASN A 207 12.92 5.94 -10.30
N GLU A 208 13.13 7.25 -10.15
CA GLU A 208 13.47 7.88 -8.88
C GLU A 208 12.25 8.10 -7.99
N TYR A 209 11.16 8.65 -8.54
CA TYR A 209 10.03 9.13 -7.76
C TYR A 209 8.81 8.20 -7.77
N MET A 210 8.61 7.40 -8.82
CA MET A 210 7.43 6.53 -8.95
C MET A 210 7.69 5.07 -8.60
N ARG A 211 8.83 4.55 -9.03
CA ARG A 211 9.16 3.12 -8.90
C ARG A 211 9.04 2.55 -7.48
N PRO A 212 9.42 3.26 -6.40
CA PRO A 212 9.32 2.73 -5.05
C PRO A 212 7.93 2.22 -4.63
N PHE A 213 6.85 2.77 -5.18
CA PHE A 213 5.49 2.28 -4.93
C PHE A 213 4.92 1.48 -6.11
N LEU A 214 5.30 1.77 -7.35
CA LEU A 214 4.87 0.97 -8.49
C LEU A 214 5.33 -0.50 -8.37
N ASP A 215 6.52 -0.75 -7.82
CA ASP A 215 7.02 -2.11 -7.57
C ASP A 215 6.10 -2.91 -6.62
N ASN A 216 5.28 -2.23 -5.80
CA ASN A 216 4.28 -2.90 -4.97
C ASN A 216 3.01 -3.25 -5.73
N ILE A 217 2.76 -2.67 -6.92
CA ILE A 217 1.65 -3.02 -7.81
C ILE A 217 2.11 -4.22 -8.65
N SER A 218 1.50 -5.38 -8.42
CA SER A 218 2.01 -6.67 -8.93
C SER A 218 1.92 -6.89 -10.46
N ASN A 219 1.35 -5.95 -11.22
CA ASN A 219 1.17 -6.11 -12.67
C ASN A 219 1.01 -4.77 -13.39
N TYR A 220 2.11 -4.07 -13.67
CA TYR A 220 2.10 -2.82 -14.42
C TYR A 220 3.11 -2.77 -15.56
N THR A 221 2.84 -1.92 -16.55
CA THR A 221 3.81 -1.47 -17.57
C THR A 221 3.96 0.04 -17.50
N LEU A 222 5.16 0.52 -17.85
CA LEU A 222 5.45 1.94 -17.96
C LEU A 222 5.87 2.23 -19.40
N GLU A 223 5.14 3.11 -20.05
CA GLU A 223 5.41 3.54 -21.42
C GLU A 223 5.69 5.04 -21.47
N PHE A 224 6.59 5.45 -22.35
CA PHE A 224 6.95 6.84 -22.55
C PHE A 224 6.66 7.21 -24.00
N VAL A 225 5.83 8.23 -24.17
CA VAL A 225 5.36 8.68 -25.49
C VAL A 225 5.69 10.15 -25.66
N THR A 226 6.17 10.51 -26.85
CA THR A 226 6.26 11.91 -27.27
C THR A 226 5.31 12.09 -28.44
N VAL A 227 4.39 13.05 -28.31
CA VAL A 227 3.40 13.34 -29.34
C VAL A 227 4.03 14.29 -30.35
N ASN A 228 4.00 13.89 -31.62
CA ASN A 228 4.37 14.78 -32.72
C ASN A 228 3.21 15.75 -32.98
N GLU A 229 3.54 16.97 -33.41
CA GLU A 229 2.53 17.96 -33.81
C GLU A 229 1.55 17.35 -34.83
N SER A 230 0.27 17.32 -34.45
CA SER A 230 -0.83 17.11 -35.37
C SER A 230 -1.36 18.46 -35.85
N SER A 231 -2.01 18.46 -37.01
CA SER A 231 -2.75 19.65 -37.45
C SER A 231 -3.86 19.93 -36.45
N VAL A 232 -3.89 21.13 -35.85
CA VAL A 232 -4.95 21.56 -34.93
C VAL A 232 -6.32 21.34 -35.58
N GLN A 233 -7.05 20.33 -35.12
CA GLN A 233 -8.48 20.19 -35.38
C GLN A 233 -9.21 20.77 -34.17
N ASP A 234 -10.05 21.79 -34.39
CA ASP A 234 -10.93 22.31 -33.34
C ASP A 234 -12.05 21.28 -33.12
N HIS A 235 -11.89 20.46 -32.09
CA HIS A 235 -12.93 19.54 -31.64
C HIS A 235 -13.86 20.26 -30.68
N HIS A 236 -15.16 20.30 -30.99
CA HIS A 236 -16.16 20.88 -30.07
C HIS A 236 -16.62 19.88 -29.00
N PHE A 237 -16.50 18.59 -29.26
CA PHE A 237 -16.84 17.52 -28.33
C PHE A 237 -16.14 16.25 -28.79
N VAL A 238 -15.46 15.56 -27.87
CA VAL A 238 -14.78 14.30 -28.13
C VAL A 238 -15.66 13.14 -27.63
N ASP A 239 -15.87 13.06 -26.33
CA ASP A 239 -16.83 12.15 -25.68
C ASP A 239 -17.23 12.66 -24.28
N GLU A 240 -18.10 11.91 -23.57
CA GLU A 240 -18.56 12.26 -22.20
C GLU A 240 -17.47 12.11 -21.12
N ARG A 241 -16.31 11.54 -21.45
CA ARG A 241 -15.23 11.22 -20.51
C ARG A 241 -14.09 12.23 -20.58
N PHE A 242 -14.01 13.00 -21.67
CA PHE A 242 -13.02 14.05 -21.87
C PHE A 242 -13.63 15.44 -21.58
N PRO A 243 -13.00 16.27 -20.73
CA PRO A 243 -13.50 17.62 -20.45
C PRO A 243 -13.57 18.47 -21.73
N GLU A 244 -14.75 19.01 -22.03
CA GLU A 244 -15.00 19.79 -23.26
C GLU A 244 -14.07 21.02 -23.34
N GLU A 245 -13.73 21.63 -22.21
CA GLU A 245 -12.89 22.82 -22.17
C GLU A 245 -11.46 22.54 -22.69
N LEU A 246 -10.98 21.31 -22.49
CA LEU A 246 -9.66 20.86 -22.92
C LEU A 246 -9.59 20.54 -24.42
N SER A 247 -10.73 20.46 -25.13
CA SER A 247 -10.75 20.06 -26.54
C SER A 247 -10.14 21.12 -27.46
N SER A 248 -10.10 22.36 -26.97
CA SER A 248 -9.51 23.51 -27.66
C SER A 248 -7.98 23.58 -27.58
N LEU A 249 -7.36 22.70 -26.77
CA LEU A 249 -5.91 22.64 -26.60
C LEU A 249 -5.26 21.87 -27.76
N PRO A 250 -4.22 22.43 -28.40
CA PRO A 250 -3.49 21.75 -29.46
C PRO A 250 -3.03 20.35 -29.08
N ASN A 251 -3.18 19.41 -30.00
CA ASN A 251 -2.76 18.00 -29.93
C ASN A 251 -3.44 17.13 -28.84
N LEU A 252 -4.06 17.72 -27.81
CA LEU A 252 -4.56 16.99 -26.65
C LEU A 252 -5.79 16.12 -26.99
N ALA A 253 -6.77 16.70 -27.70
CA ALA A 253 -7.96 15.97 -28.13
C ALA A 253 -7.63 14.88 -29.16
N ASP A 254 -6.79 15.19 -30.15
CA ASP A 254 -6.32 14.22 -31.14
C ASP A 254 -5.56 13.05 -30.47
N PHE A 255 -4.74 13.35 -29.47
CA PHE A 255 -4.04 12.33 -28.68
C PHE A 255 -5.03 11.43 -27.93
N TYR A 256 -6.00 12.04 -27.23
CA TYR A 256 -7.03 11.29 -26.52
C TYR A 256 -7.76 10.33 -27.47
N GLU A 257 -8.30 10.83 -28.59
CA GLU A 257 -9.02 10.01 -29.57
C GLU A 257 -8.20 8.84 -30.14
N SER A 258 -6.90 9.06 -30.35
CA SER A 258 -6.01 8.04 -30.93
C SER A 258 -5.52 7.00 -29.92
N HIS A 259 -5.57 7.29 -28.61
CA HIS A 259 -4.94 6.44 -27.59
C HIS A 259 -5.93 5.86 -26.56
N THR A 260 -7.05 6.51 -26.26
CA THR A 260 -8.00 6.00 -25.23
C THR A 260 -8.93 4.93 -25.78
N ASN A 261 -8.40 3.73 -25.97
CA ASN A 261 -9.18 2.54 -26.40
C ASN A 261 -9.24 1.42 -25.34
N THR A 262 -8.54 1.54 -24.22
CA THR A 262 -8.38 0.47 -23.22
C THR A 262 -8.78 0.93 -21.82
N SER A 263 -9.56 0.10 -21.11
CA SER A 263 -10.05 0.38 -19.75
C SER A 263 -8.98 0.24 -18.65
N SER A 264 -7.75 -0.13 -19.02
CA SER A 264 -6.66 -0.45 -18.09
C SER A 264 -5.42 0.43 -18.28
N THR A 265 -5.57 1.57 -18.96
CA THR A 265 -4.47 2.52 -19.20
C THR A 265 -4.71 3.80 -18.42
N VAL A 266 -3.69 4.29 -17.73
CA VAL A 266 -3.71 5.55 -16.97
C VAL A 266 -2.62 6.46 -17.54
N TYR A 267 -3.02 7.65 -17.97
CA TYR A 267 -2.12 8.59 -18.64
C TYR A 267 -1.63 9.69 -17.70
N LEU A 268 -0.36 10.07 -17.83
CA LEU A 268 0.18 11.34 -17.34
C LEU A 268 0.61 12.17 -18.53
N VAL A 269 -0.10 13.27 -18.78
CA VAL A 269 0.24 14.20 -19.85
C VAL A 269 1.02 15.39 -19.29
N TYR A 270 2.26 15.53 -19.70
CA TYR A 270 3.04 16.75 -19.50
C TYR A 270 2.72 17.75 -20.61
N TYR A 271 2.09 18.87 -20.24
CA TYR A 271 1.60 19.89 -21.15
C TYR A 271 2.27 21.24 -20.91
N PRO A 272 3.25 21.65 -21.72
CA PRO A 272 3.84 22.98 -21.63
C PRO A 272 2.81 24.09 -21.85
N PHE A 273 2.75 25.08 -20.97
CA PHE A 273 1.83 26.23 -21.12
C PHE A 273 2.03 26.96 -22.45
N GLU A 274 3.27 26.98 -22.95
CA GLU A 274 3.65 27.65 -24.18
C GLU A 274 2.93 27.07 -25.42
N LEU A 275 2.54 25.79 -25.40
CA LEU A 275 1.80 25.16 -26.51
C LEU A 275 0.38 25.69 -26.67
N ALA A 276 -0.26 26.10 -25.57
CA ALA A 276 -1.64 26.58 -25.59
C ALA A 276 -1.77 28.09 -25.81
N GLU A 277 -0.63 28.80 -25.92
CA GLU A 277 -0.56 30.26 -26.08
C GLU A 277 -1.49 31.00 -25.08
N GLN A 278 -2.29 31.95 -25.57
CA GLN A 278 -3.23 32.73 -24.74
C GLN A 278 -4.52 31.96 -24.41
N LYS A 279 -4.80 30.80 -25.05
CA LYS A 279 -6.06 30.08 -24.87
C LYS A 279 -6.21 29.54 -23.44
N ILE A 280 -5.12 29.05 -22.85
CA ILE A 280 -5.14 28.44 -21.52
C ILE A 280 -5.34 29.45 -20.38
N GLN A 281 -4.98 30.73 -20.58
CA GLN A 281 -5.01 31.76 -19.54
C GLN A 281 -6.40 32.02 -18.95
N LYS A 282 -7.46 31.71 -19.71
CA LYS A 282 -8.86 31.89 -19.29
C LYS A 282 -9.59 30.56 -19.13
N MET A 283 -8.88 29.45 -19.27
CA MET A 283 -9.48 28.13 -19.24
C MET A 283 -9.77 27.71 -17.80
N THR A 284 -11.00 27.27 -17.59
CA THR A 284 -11.46 26.70 -16.32
C THR A 284 -12.03 25.32 -16.60
N VAL A 285 -11.61 24.31 -15.86
CA VAL A 285 -12.17 22.95 -15.90
C VAL A 285 -12.83 22.71 -14.55
N ASP A 286 -14.10 22.28 -14.55
CA ASP A 286 -14.88 22.06 -13.32
C ASP A 286 -14.92 23.27 -12.37
N GLY A 287 -14.85 24.49 -12.91
CA GLY A 287 -14.82 25.74 -12.14
C GLY A 287 -13.46 26.13 -11.57
N HIS A 288 -12.40 25.36 -11.83
CA HIS A 288 -11.03 25.64 -11.41
C HIS A 288 -10.19 26.17 -12.58
N GLY A 289 -9.49 27.29 -12.36
CA GLY A 289 -8.58 27.84 -13.35
C GLY A 289 -7.36 26.93 -13.54
N VAL A 290 -7.04 26.60 -14.79
CA VAL A 290 -5.95 25.67 -15.12
C VAL A 290 -4.62 26.41 -15.29
N TYR A 291 -4.63 27.72 -15.56
CA TYR A 291 -3.42 28.50 -15.74
C TYR A 291 -3.01 29.27 -14.48
N SER A 292 -1.72 29.22 -14.15
CA SER A 292 -1.08 30.08 -13.16
C SER A 292 0.18 30.72 -13.78
N THR A 293 0.43 31.99 -13.49
CA THR A 293 1.64 32.69 -13.95
C THR A 293 2.89 32.36 -13.14
N HIS A 294 2.73 31.77 -11.97
CA HIS A 294 3.82 31.55 -11.00
C HIS A 294 4.05 30.07 -10.68
N GLU A 295 3.03 29.25 -10.88
CA GLU A 295 3.02 27.85 -10.45
C GLU A 295 2.62 26.96 -11.61
N ASN A 296 3.11 25.72 -11.58
CA ASN A 296 2.60 24.65 -12.42
C ASN A 296 1.24 24.21 -11.85
N THR A 297 0.41 23.57 -12.68
CA THR A 297 -0.91 23.11 -12.25
C THR A 297 -1.11 21.65 -12.62
N PHE A 298 -1.84 20.93 -11.77
CA PHE A 298 -2.15 19.51 -11.97
C PHE A 298 -3.65 19.30 -12.00
N LEU A 299 -4.12 18.60 -13.03
CA LEU A 299 -5.52 18.26 -13.23
C LEU A 299 -5.68 16.74 -13.30
N SER A 300 -6.36 16.17 -12.31
CA SER A 300 -6.73 14.74 -12.32
C SER A 300 -8.05 14.55 -13.07
N ILE A 301 -8.08 13.62 -14.04
CA ILE A 301 -9.23 13.28 -14.85
C ILE A 301 -9.60 11.82 -14.57
N LYS A 302 -10.62 11.61 -13.74
CA LYS A 302 -11.03 10.30 -13.21
C LYS A 302 -11.21 9.19 -14.25
N THR A 303 -11.54 9.56 -15.48
CA THR A 303 -11.91 8.62 -16.55
C THR A 303 -10.73 8.06 -17.32
N TRP A 304 -9.57 8.72 -17.34
CA TRP A 304 -8.43 8.26 -18.14
C TRP A 304 -7.04 8.63 -17.61
N GLY A 305 -6.87 9.61 -16.72
CA GLY A 305 -5.52 9.95 -16.26
C GLY A 305 -5.37 11.33 -15.63
N SER A 306 -4.30 12.02 -15.94
CA SER A 306 -3.98 13.34 -15.38
C SER A 306 -3.17 14.17 -16.37
N ILE A 307 -3.28 15.49 -16.22
CA ILE A 307 -2.53 16.47 -17.01
C ILE A 307 -1.77 17.39 -16.06
N TYR A 308 -0.46 17.49 -16.27
CA TYR A 308 0.41 18.41 -15.57
C TYR A 308 0.79 19.55 -16.52
N PHE A 309 0.30 20.74 -16.23
CA PHE A 309 0.61 21.93 -17.00
C PHE A 309 1.82 22.65 -16.40
N ALA A 310 2.82 22.90 -17.23
CA ALA A 310 4.12 23.34 -16.76
C ALA A 310 4.63 24.57 -17.50
N HIS A 311 5.31 25.45 -16.76
CA HIS A 311 6.21 26.45 -17.35
C HIS A 311 7.47 25.73 -17.81
N THR A 312 7.79 25.82 -19.11
CA THR A 312 9.01 25.24 -19.64
C THR A 312 9.98 26.32 -20.09
N SER A 313 11.25 26.19 -19.72
CA SER A 313 12.27 27.13 -20.18
C SER A 313 12.41 27.01 -21.69
N LEU A 314 12.03 28.07 -22.42
CA LEU A 314 12.18 28.19 -23.89
C LEU A 314 13.63 27.95 -24.39
N PHE A 315 14.61 27.98 -23.50
CA PHE A 315 16.04 27.80 -23.83
C PHE A 315 16.54 26.37 -23.64
N ASN A 316 15.79 25.52 -22.93
CA ASN A 316 16.16 24.13 -22.68
C ASN A 316 15.29 23.21 -23.53
N THR A 317 15.92 22.51 -24.47
CA THR A 317 15.26 21.45 -25.26
C THR A 317 15.03 20.18 -24.45
N THR A 318 15.46 20.14 -23.19
CA THR A 318 15.35 18.97 -22.31
C THR A 318 14.85 19.42 -20.94
N VAL A 319 13.79 18.79 -20.46
CA VAL A 319 13.31 18.88 -19.08
C VAL A 319 14.03 17.82 -18.24
N PRO A 320 14.94 18.21 -17.32
CA PRO A 320 15.73 17.27 -16.53
C PRO A 320 14.88 16.59 -15.45
N ALA A 321 15.31 15.42 -14.98
CA ALA A 321 14.55 14.62 -14.01
C ALA A 321 14.14 15.37 -12.73
N PRO A 322 14.99 16.21 -12.10
CA PRO A 322 14.60 16.96 -10.90
C PRO A 322 13.47 17.97 -11.14
N GLU A 323 13.35 18.54 -12.34
CA GLU A 323 12.25 19.45 -12.69
C GLU A 323 10.91 18.71 -12.87
N LEU A 324 10.95 17.38 -13.03
CA LEU A 324 9.76 16.52 -13.11
C LEU A 324 9.30 16.01 -11.75
N GLN A 325 10.01 16.29 -10.65
CA GLN A 325 9.71 15.74 -9.33
C GLN A 325 8.24 16.00 -8.93
N ASP A 326 7.77 17.24 -9.04
CA ASP A 326 6.41 17.64 -8.70
C ASP A 326 5.37 16.97 -9.61
N CYS A 327 5.65 16.91 -10.91
CA CYS A 327 4.81 16.20 -11.89
C CYS A 327 4.64 14.71 -11.54
N MET A 328 5.75 14.04 -11.26
CA MET A 328 5.75 12.63 -10.87
C MET A 328 5.04 12.44 -9.54
N TRP A 329 5.21 13.38 -8.60
CA TRP A 329 4.55 13.34 -7.31
C TRP A 329 3.03 13.40 -7.39
N CYS A 330 2.48 14.43 -8.05
CA CYS A 330 1.04 14.57 -8.20
C CYS A 330 0.42 13.37 -8.93
N PHE A 331 1.13 12.84 -9.92
CA PHE A 331 0.68 11.63 -10.61
C PHE A 331 0.73 10.41 -9.71
N SER A 332 1.79 10.26 -8.90
CA SER A 332 1.92 9.19 -7.92
C SER A 332 0.74 9.18 -6.95
N GLU A 333 0.37 10.33 -6.39
CA GLU A 333 -0.80 10.46 -5.52
C GLU A 333 -2.09 9.98 -6.21
N THR A 334 -2.31 10.37 -7.46
CA THR A 334 -3.48 9.92 -8.24
C THR A 334 -3.47 8.40 -8.45
N VAL A 335 -2.30 7.81 -8.71
CA VAL A 335 -2.14 6.37 -8.82
C VAL A 335 -2.44 5.70 -7.48
N LEU A 336 -1.84 6.15 -6.39
CA LEU A 336 -2.05 5.59 -5.05
C LEU A 336 -3.53 5.60 -4.65
N ASP A 337 -4.23 6.71 -4.88
CA ASP A 337 -5.68 6.83 -4.65
C ASP A 337 -6.47 5.83 -5.49
N THR A 338 -6.06 5.61 -6.75
CA THR A 338 -6.71 4.68 -7.67
C THR A 338 -6.55 3.22 -7.23
N PHE A 339 -5.46 2.89 -6.54
CA PHE A 339 -5.15 1.55 -6.05
C PHE A 339 -5.46 1.35 -4.57
N GLU A 340 -6.29 2.22 -3.98
CA GLU A 340 -6.79 2.10 -2.60
C GLU A 340 -5.65 2.03 -1.56
N PHE A 341 -4.53 2.71 -1.84
CA PHE A 341 -3.54 2.96 -0.80
C PHE A 341 -4.18 3.86 0.26
N PRO A 342 -3.87 3.66 1.56
CA PRO A 342 -4.38 4.52 2.63
C PRO A 342 -4.21 6.00 2.26
N ASN A 343 -5.30 6.76 2.33
CA ASN A 343 -5.35 8.15 1.90
C ASN A 343 -5.28 9.08 3.12
N ASP A 344 -4.22 8.89 3.90
CA ASP A 344 -3.80 9.88 4.89
C ASP A 344 -3.04 11.00 4.18
N ASN A 345 -3.14 12.25 4.66
CA ASN A 345 -2.46 13.44 4.10
C ASN A 345 -0.93 13.33 4.24
N MET A 346 -0.32 12.41 3.51
CA MET A 346 1.02 11.90 3.73
C MET A 346 1.76 11.74 2.41
N THR A 347 3.08 11.69 2.51
CA THR A 347 3.91 11.42 1.34
C THR A 347 3.61 10.04 0.74
N PRO A 348 3.61 9.88 -0.59
CA PRO A 348 3.74 8.62 -1.31
C PRO A 348 4.67 7.62 -0.65
N LEU A 349 5.82 8.06 -0.12
CA LEU A 349 6.72 7.15 0.61
C LEU A 349 6.04 6.55 1.85
N LEU A 350 5.47 7.37 2.73
CA LEU A 350 4.79 6.89 3.93
C LEU A 350 3.52 6.11 3.59
N ARG A 351 2.71 6.58 2.64
CA ARG A 351 1.53 5.85 2.12
C ARG A 351 1.90 4.48 1.57
N ASN A 352 3.03 4.39 0.87
CA ASN A 352 3.55 3.13 0.37
C ASN A 352 3.96 2.17 1.49
N GLN A 353 4.60 2.68 2.55
CA GLN A 353 4.91 1.85 3.72
C GLN A 353 3.63 1.39 4.45
N MET A 354 2.62 2.26 4.58
CA MET A 354 1.30 1.90 5.14
C MET A 354 0.69 0.76 4.34
N PHE A 355 0.65 0.89 3.00
CA PHE A 355 0.17 -0.16 2.10
C PHE A 355 0.94 -1.47 2.27
N GLN A 356 2.26 -1.43 2.39
CA GLN A 356 3.07 -2.63 2.60
C GLN A 356 2.70 -3.34 3.91
N ARG A 357 2.50 -2.60 5.00
CA ARG A 357 2.11 -3.15 6.30
C ARG A 357 0.69 -3.72 6.27
N THR A 358 -0.29 -2.94 5.79
CA THR A 358 -1.69 -3.38 5.72
C THR A 358 -1.85 -4.57 4.78
N THR A 359 -1.18 -4.58 3.63
CA THR A 359 -1.22 -5.70 2.69
C THR A 359 -0.54 -6.96 3.25
N ALA A 360 0.61 -6.82 3.93
CA ALA A 360 1.25 -7.95 4.59
C ALA A 360 0.34 -8.58 5.67
N MET A 361 -0.33 -7.73 6.47
CA MET A 361 -1.34 -8.17 7.45
C MET A 361 -2.51 -8.87 6.76
N LYS A 362 -3.10 -8.27 5.71
CA LYS A 362 -4.20 -8.86 4.93
C LYS A 362 -3.81 -10.24 4.37
N ASN A 363 -2.57 -10.39 3.92
CA ASN A 363 -2.04 -11.66 3.44
C ASN A 363 -1.88 -12.71 4.54
N LEU A 364 -1.49 -12.33 5.76
CA LEU A 364 -1.44 -13.25 6.91
C LEU A 364 -2.83 -13.78 7.29
N VAL A 365 -3.85 -12.92 7.24
CA VAL A 365 -5.24 -13.32 7.48
C VAL A 365 -5.75 -14.24 6.37
N LEU A 366 -5.47 -13.91 5.10
CA LEU A 366 -5.83 -14.76 3.98
C LEU A 366 -5.10 -16.13 4.03
N PHE A 367 -3.85 -16.15 4.50
CA PHE A 367 -3.12 -17.39 4.77
C PHE A 367 -3.85 -18.23 5.84
N ALA A 368 -4.28 -17.63 6.95
CA ALA A 368 -5.04 -18.34 7.99
C ALA A 368 -6.37 -18.90 7.46
N TYR A 369 -7.07 -18.15 6.61
CA TYR A 369 -8.27 -18.63 5.92
C TYR A 369 -7.98 -19.84 5.01
N SER A 370 -6.91 -19.78 4.20
CA SER A 370 -6.47 -20.92 3.38
C SER A 370 -6.04 -22.11 4.23
N LEU A 371 -5.38 -21.87 5.36
CA LEU A 371 -5.00 -22.89 6.32
C LEU A 371 -6.22 -23.60 6.93
N ALA A 372 -7.35 -22.92 7.11
CA ALA A 372 -8.60 -23.53 7.60
C ALA A 372 -9.08 -24.67 6.69
N LYS A 373 -8.91 -24.51 5.37
CA LYS A 373 -9.23 -25.56 4.38
C LYS A 373 -8.30 -26.76 4.54
N VAL A 374 -7.01 -26.51 4.72
CA VAL A 374 -5.98 -27.54 4.97
C VAL A 374 -6.28 -28.30 6.27
N VAL A 375 -6.63 -27.59 7.35
CA VAL A 375 -7.04 -28.19 8.63
C VAL A 375 -8.24 -29.13 8.45
N THR A 376 -9.26 -28.69 7.71
CA THR A 376 -10.45 -29.50 7.42
C THR A 376 -10.10 -30.76 6.61
N HIS A 377 -9.18 -30.64 5.65
CA HIS A 377 -8.68 -31.78 4.89
C HIS A 377 -7.93 -32.78 5.78
N ILE A 378 -7.01 -32.32 6.64
CA ILE A 378 -6.24 -33.17 7.58
C ILE A 378 -7.15 -33.85 8.61
N GLU A 379 -8.27 -33.25 8.98
CA GLU A 379 -9.25 -33.88 9.88
C GLU A 379 -9.98 -35.07 9.25
N SER A 380 -10.10 -35.09 7.92
CA SER A 380 -10.81 -36.12 7.17
C SER A 380 -9.87 -37.10 6.46
N HIS A 381 -8.61 -36.73 6.26
CA HIS A 381 -7.61 -37.49 5.50
C HIS A 381 -6.29 -37.62 6.27
N ARG A 382 -5.37 -38.47 5.80
CA ARG A 382 -4.03 -38.55 6.39
C ARG A 382 -3.16 -37.41 5.89
N LEU A 383 -2.32 -36.88 6.76
CA LEU A 383 -1.34 -35.87 6.39
C LEU A 383 -0.24 -36.46 5.51
N GLU A 384 -0.26 -36.08 4.24
CA GLU A 384 0.78 -36.42 3.26
C GLU A 384 2.09 -35.71 3.57
N THR A 385 3.22 -36.31 3.17
CA THR A 385 4.55 -35.75 3.46
C THR A 385 4.79 -34.41 2.76
N ASP A 386 4.32 -34.27 1.52
CA ASP A 386 4.52 -33.05 0.74
C ASP A 386 3.69 -31.91 1.32
N LEU A 387 2.43 -32.17 1.70
CA LEU A 387 1.58 -31.22 2.41
C LEU A 387 2.18 -30.84 3.77
N ALA A 388 2.72 -31.81 4.52
CA ALA A 388 3.39 -31.53 5.79
C ALA A 388 4.61 -30.61 5.62
N SER A 389 5.42 -30.84 4.58
CA SER A 389 6.57 -29.98 4.27
C SER A 389 6.12 -28.57 3.90
N ALA A 390 5.12 -28.44 3.01
CA ALA A 390 4.60 -27.15 2.60
C ALA A 390 4.03 -26.34 3.77
N ILE A 391 3.34 -27.00 4.72
CA ILE A 391 2.87 -26.34 5.95
C ILE A 391 4.06 -25.82 6.77
N LEU A 392 5.10 -26.63 6.98
CA LEU A 392 6.28 -26.21 7.75
C LEU A 392 7.00 -25.04 7.08
N ASP A 393 7.16 -25.09 5.76
CA ASP A 393 7.78 -24.01 4.97
C ASP A 393 6.92 -22.73 5.04
N ALA A 394 5.60 -22.86 5.00
CA ALA A 394 4.68 -21.74 5.18
C ALA A 394 4.82 -21.10 6.58
N PHE A 395 4.90 -21.90 7.64
CA PHE A 395 5.13 -21.36 8.99
C PHE A 395 6.51 -20.72 9.14
N ALA A 396 7.54 -21.24 8.46
CA ALA A 396 8.86 -20.61 8.42
C ALA A 396 8.81 -19.25 7.71
N LEU A 397 8.09 -19.14 6.59
CA LEU A 397 7.86 -17.86 5.89
C LEU A 397 7.05 -16.89 6.76
N ARG A 398 5.97 -17.36 7.41
CA ARG A 398 5.17 -16.56 8.33
C ARG A 398 6.03 -15.95 9.46
N GLN A 399 6.95 -16.73 10.02
CA GLN A 399 7.85 -16.22 11.06
C GLN A 399 8.81 -15.15 10.52
N GLN A 400 9.27 -15.27 9.27
CA GLN A 400 10.07 -14.24 8.62
C GLN A 400 9.26 -12.96 8.32
N VAL A 401 7.99 -13.09 7.91
CA VAL A 401 7.08 -11.94 7.73
C VAL A 401 6.95 -11.16 9.04
N LYS A 402 6.71 -11.85 10.16
CA LYS A 402 6.63 -11.21 11.49
C LYS A 402 7.93 -10.47 11.84
N ALA A 403 9.07 -11.12 11.67
CA ALA A 403 10.36 -10.52 11.97
C ALA A 403 10.64 -9.29 11.07
N ALA A 404 10.20 -9.31 9.81
CA ALA A 404 10.32 -8.18 8.90
C ALA A 404 9.43 -6.99 9.32
N LEU A 405 8.19 -7.25 9.76
CA LEU A 405 7.29 -6.20 10.30
C LEU A 405 7.87 -5.58 11.59
N GLU A 406 8.40 -6.40 12.49
CA GLU A 406 9.01 -5.93 13.75
C GLU A 406 10.31 -5.15 13.50
N SER A 407 11.09 -5.54 12.49
CA SER A 407 12.35 -4.86 12.14
C SER A 407 12.19 -3.69 11.15
N LYS A 408 10.95 -3.25 10.89
CA LYS A 408 10.60 -2.14 9.99
C LYS A 408 10.96 -2.38 8.51
N GLN A 409 11.15 -3.63 8.11
CA GLN A 409 11.46 -4.04 6.73
C GLN A 409 10.17 -4.35 5.96
N TYR A 410 9.30 -3.35 5.78
CA TYR A 410 7.94 -3.56 5.28
C TYR A 410 7.87 -4.10 3.85
N SER A 411 8.78 -3.68 2.97
CA SER A 411 8.89 -4.22 1.60
C SER A 411 9.17 -5.73 1.60
N LEU A 412 10.12 -6.17 2.44
CA LEU A 412 10.42 -7.60 2.62
C LEU A 412 9.24 -8.35 3.23
N ALA A 413 8.55 -7.77 4.21
CA ALA A 413 7.36 -8.36 4.81
C ALA A 413 6.26 -8.61 3.76
N LEU A 414 6.03 -7.64 2.86
CA LEU A 414 5.09 -7.77 1.76
C LEU A 414 5.51 -8.90 0.79
N GLU A 415 6.76 -8.92 0.33
CA GLU A 415 7.26 -9.96 -0.58
C GLU A 415 7.10 -11.37 0.03
N LEU A 416 7.55 -11.54 1.27
CA LEU A 416 7.47 -12.82 1.98
C LEU A 416 6.01 -13.25 2.22
N SER A 417 5.11 -12.31 2.51
CA SER A 417 3.69 -12.60 2.70
C SER A 417 3.00 -13.04 1.40
N ARG A 418 3.40 -12.50 0.25
CA ARG A 418 2.92 -12.96 -1.07
C ARG A 418 3.41 -14.37 -1.39
N ARG A 419 4.67 -14.66 -1.09
CA ARG A 419 5.26 -16.01 -1.24
C ARG A 419 4.61 -17.03 -0.31
N LEU A 420 4.27 -16.62 0.90
CA LEU A 420 3.51 -17.44 1.85
C LEU A 420 2.14 -17.83 1.27
N LEU A 421 1.41 -16.87 0.72
CA LEU A 421 0.12 -17.12 0.09
C LEU A 421 0.23 -18.05 -1.11
N SER A 422 1.15 -17.79 -2.04
CA SER A 422 1.29 -18.62 -3.24
C SER A 422 1.62 -20.08 -2.90
N LEU A 423 2.44 -20.30 -1.86
CA LEU A 423 2.76 -21.64 -1.36
C LEU A 423 1.52 -22.38 -0.86
N ILE A 424 0.70 -21.75 0.01
CA ILE A 424 -0.47 -22.42 0.58
C ILE A 424 -1.61 -22.55 -0.43
N GLU A 425 -1.80 -21.55 -1.30
CA GLU A 425 -2.83 -21.54 -2.33
C GLU A 425 -2.61 -22.69 -3.32
N HIS A 426 -1.36 -22.89 -3.75
CA HIS A 426 -0.98 -24.02 -4.61
C HIS A 426 -1.37 -25.37 -3.99
N GLN A 427 -1.22 -25.54 -2.68
CA GLN A 427 -1.65 -26.75 -1.99
C GLN A 427 -3.18 -26.84 -1.94
N THR A 428 -3.87 -25.76 -1.55
CA THR A 428 -5.34 -25.78 -1.42
C THR A 428 -6.09 -25.96 -2.73
N GLN A 429 -5.52 -25.61 -3.89
CA GLN A 429 -6.10 -25.89 -5.21
C GLN A 429 -6.08 -27.38 -5.56
N ASN A 430 -5.18 -28.15 -4.94
CA ASN A 430 -5.04 -29.58 -5.15
C ASN A 430 -5.80 -30.43 -4.11
N LEU A 431 -6.39 -29.79 -3.08
CA LEU A 431 -7.19 -30.40 -2.02
C LEU A 431 -8.69 -30.30 -2.32
#